data_AF-A0A1G1D7N2-F1
#
_entry.id   AF-A0A1G1D7N2-F1
#
_cell.length_a   1.000
_cell.length_b   1.000
_cell.length_c   1.000
_cell.angle_alpha   90.00
_cell.angle_beta   90.00
_cell.angle_gamma   90.00
#
_symmetry.space_group_name_H-M   'P 1'
#
loop_
_entity.id
_entity.type
_entity.pdbx_description
1 polymer ?
#
loop_
_entity_poly.entity_id
_entity_poly.type
_entity_poly.pdbx_seq_one_letter_code
_entity_poly.pdbx_strand_id
1 'polypeptide(L)'
;MPNKRQIMVDSIHGDIEISPLEKAVIDTAPFQRLRHLKQLQMGHVTYPNATHTRFAHSIGVMGIMQHVARVAKDPLNLSETDIEDLRLVGLLHDIGHYPYSHLMEQVDRIELTEEFVNKDVKATIDLQVDRYPNHEELGQIIINTQKDLIKALGGKKRAVRIANLSILTGNPSQDNRIAKLIHSSLDMDRLDYLLRDSHSTGVPYGSIDLNYIVNNLRVSPTGVLGVNKKALSAAEYTRKQDIR
;
A
#
# COMPACT_ATOMS: atom_id res chain seq x y z
N MET A 1 -9.70 -31.32 -5.39
CA MET A 1 -8.26 -31.06 -5.53
C MET A 1 -7.90 -29.96 -4.56
N PRO A 2 -6.78 -30.02 -3.81
CA PRO A 2 -6.36 -28.89 -3.01
C PRO A 2 -6.17 -27.71 -3.97
N ASN A 3 -6.83 -26.59 -3.66
CA ASN A 3 -6.88 -25.40 -4.51
C ASN A 3 -5.45 -24.97 -4.88
N LYS A 4 -5.05 -25.16 -6.15
CA LYS A 4 -3.67 -25.00 -6.59
C LYS A 4 -3.28 -23.52 -6.47
N ARG A 5 -2.32 -23.20 -5.60
CA ARG A 5 -1.72 -21.87 -5.53
C ARG A 5 -1.03 -21.56 -6.85
N GLN A 6 -1.26 -20.35 -7.37
CA GLN A 6 -0.60 -19.85 -8.57
C GLN A 6 0.68 -19.15 -8.16
N ILE A 7 1.71 -19.20 -9.01
CA ILE A 7 2.94 -18.43 -8.83
C ILE A 7 2.91 -17.25 -9.81
N MET A 8 3.22 -16.06 -9.31
CA MET A 8 3.53 -14.89 -10.12
C MET A 8 4.98 -14.51 -9.89
N VAL A 9 5.75 -14.41 -10.97
CA VAL A 9 7.16 -14.05 -10.91
C VAL A 9 7.28 -12.53 -10.87
N ASP A 10 7.97 -12.02 -9.87
CA ASP A 10 8.29 -10.61 -9.69
C ASP A 10 9.81 -10.40 -9.77
N SER A 11 10.25 -9.32 -10.43
CA SER A 11 11.66 -9.05 -10.63
C SER A 11 12.41 -8.67 -9.34
N ILE A 12 11.69 -8.24 -8.30
CA ILE A 12 12.28 -7.80 -7.03
C ILE A 12 12.24 -8.93 -6.01
N HIS A 13 11.08 -9.60 -5.87
CA HIS A 13 10.85 -10.59 -4.81
C HIS A 13 10.92 -12.04 -5.29
N GLY A 14 11.12 -12.29 -6.59
CA GLY A 14 11.12 -13.63 -7.17
C GLY A 14 9.72 -14.22 -7.24
N ASP A 15 9.58 -15.48 -6.80
CA ASP A 15 8.31 -16.21 -6.89
C ASP A 15 7.35 -15.80 -5.75
N ILE A 16 6.23 -15.17 -6.12
CA ILE A 16 5.16 -14.81 -5.20
C ILE A 16 4.00 -15.79 -5.35
N GLU A 17 3.69 -16.52 -4.27
CA GLU A 17 2.52 -17.39 -4.21
C GLU A 17 1.23 -16.58 -4.09
N ILE A 18 0.22 -16.95 -4.89
CA ILE A 18 -1.10 -16.35 -4.94
C ILE A 18 -2.16 -17.40 -4.60
N SER A 19 -2.95 -17.12 -3.58
CA SER A 19 -4.10 -17.94 -3.19
C SER A 19 -5.27 -17.77 -4.18
N PRO A 20 -6.22 -18.73 -4.27
CA PRO A 20 -7.41 -18.56 -5.12
C PRO A 20 -8.24 -17.33 -4.78
N LEU A 21 -8.29 -16.95 -3.50
CA LEU A 21 -8.97 -15.74 -3.04
C LEU A 21 -8.27 -14.48 -3.56
N GLU A 22 -6.95 -14.40 -3.38
CA GLU A 22 -6.15 -13.29 -3.89
C GLU A 22 -6.24 -13.21 -5.41
N LYS A 23 -6.21 -14.35 -6.11
CA LYS A 23 -6.41 -14.40 -7.55
C LYS A 23 -7.75 -13.79 -7.95
N ALA A 24 -8.84 -14.15 -7.26
CA ALA A 24 -10.15 -13.60 -7.54
C ALA A 24 -10.17 -12.07 -7.36
N VAL A 25 -9.47 -11.54 -6.36
CA VAL A 25 -9.32 -10.09 -6.15
C VAL A 25 -8.46 -9.46 -7.23
N ILE A 26 -7.34 -10.08 -7.60
CA ILE A 26 -6.44 -9.62 -8.65
C ILE A 26 -7.16 -9.51 -9.98
N ASP A 27 -8.03 -10.47 -10.29
CA ASP A 27 -8.77 -10.54 -11.56
C ASP A 27 -9.95 -9.54 -11.64
N THR A 28 -10.21 -8.74 -10.59
CA THR A 28 -11.26 -7.70 -10.59
C THR A 28 -10.86 -6.48 -11.43
N ALA A 29 -11.85 -5.79 -12.03
CA ALA A 29 -11.58 -4.62 -12.86
C ALA A 29 -10.90 -3.47 -12.08
N PRO A 30 -11.31 -3.14 -10.84
CA PRO A 30 -10.65 -2.12 -10.04
C PRO A 30 -9.16 -2.40 -9.79
N PHE A 31 -8.79 -3.67 -9.60
CA PHE A 31 -7.39 -4.05 -9.38
C PHE A 31 -6.57 -4.11 -10.67
N GLN A 32 -7.13 -4.68 -11.74
CA GLN A 32 -6.45 -4.74 -13.05
C GLN A 32 -6.14 -3.34 -13.61
N ARG A 33 -6.95 -2.32 -13.27
CA ARG A 33 -6.68 -0.90 -13.58
C ARG A 33 -5.28 -0.45 -13.17
N LEU A 34 -4.75 -0.98 -12.06
CA LEU A 34 -3.42 -0.61 -11.55
C LEU A 34 -2.28 -0.97 -12.51
N ARG A 35 -2.50 -1.84 -13.51
CA ARG A 35 -1.52 -2.13 -14.58
C ARG A 35 -1.24 -0.92 -15.48
N HIS A 36 -2.13 0.06 -15.49
CA HIS A 36 -2.01 1.26 -16.32
C HIS A 36 -1.57 2.48 -15.51
N LEU A 37 -1.34 2.33 -14.21
CA LEU A 37 -0.89 3.40 -13.32
C LEU A 37 0.58 3.18 -12.99
N LYS A 38 1.45 4.08 -13.48
CA LYS A 38 2.88 4.08 -13.14
C LYS A 38 3.07 4.44 -11.67
N GLN A 39 3.97 3.73 -10.98
CA GLN A 39 4.30 3.97 -9.57
C GLN A 39 4.81 5.40 -9.38
N LEU A 40 5.83 5.77 -10.17
CA LEU A 40 6.51 7.06 -10.09
C LEU A 40 5.87 8.15 -10.98
N GLN A 41 4.65 7.95 -11.48
CA GLN A 41 3.95 8.92 -12.34
C GLN A 41 4.83 9.42 -13.51
N MET A 42 5.27 10.69 -13.49
CA MET A 42 6.14 11.30 -14.50
C MET A 42 7.63 10.96 -14.34
N GLY A 43 8.03 10.18 -13.34
CA GLY A 43 9.43 9.78 -13.12
C GLY A 43 10.08 9.13 -14.35
N HIS A 44 9.28 8.48 -15.20
CA HIS A 44 9.72 7.91 -16.47
C HIS A 44 10.23 8.94 -17.50
N VAL A 45 9.91 10.23 -17.34
CA VAL A 45 10.42 11.30 -18.21
C VAL A 45 11.90 11.58 -17.93
N THR A 46 12.33 11.43 -16.67
CA THR A 46 13.73 11.59 -16.26
C THR A 46 14.48 10.26 -16.26
N TYR A 47 13.82 9.19 -15.82
CA TYR A 47 14.36 7.82 -15.75
C TYR A 47 13.56 6.93 -16.70
N PRO A 48 13.94 6.78 -17.99
CA PRO A 48 13.13 6.09 -18.99
C PRO A 48 12.68 4.67 -18.63
N ASN A 49 13.44 3.97 -17.77
CA ASN A 49 13.15 2.62 -17.29
C ASN A 49 12.17 2.58 -16.10
N ALA A 50 11.81 3.72 -15.50
CA ALA A 50 10.88 3.83 -14.38
C ALA A 50 9.41 3.66 -14.82
N THR A 51 9.11 2.56 -15.50
CA THR A 51 7.79 2.23 -16.08
C THR A 51 7.00 1.25 -15.25
N HIS A 52 7.52 0.80 -14.10
CA HIS A 52 6.82 -0.12 -13.21
C HIS A 52 5.51 0.48 -12.69
N THR A 53 4.55 -0.40 -12.44
CA THR A 53 3.17 -0.03 -12.19
C THR A 53 2.79 -0.29 -10.74
N ARG A 54 1.75 0.41 -10.26
CA ARG A 54 1.15 0.16 -8.95
C ARG A 54 0.71 -1.28 -8.78
N PHE A 55 0.26 -1.93 -9.87
CA PHE A 55 -0.03 -3.37 -9.86
C PHE A 55 1.15 -4.22 -9.37
N ALA A 56 2.35 -4.02 -9.93
CA ALA A 56 3.52 -4.82 -9.55
C ALA A 56 3.96 -4.52 -8.11
N HIS A 57 3.89 -3.25 -7.73
CA HIS A 57 4.14 -2.80 -6.36
C HIS A 57 3.18 -3.47 -5.35
N SER A 58 1.86 -3.40 -5.56
CA SER A 58 0.87 -4.03 -4.68
C SER A 58 1.04 -5.55 -4.55
N ILE A 59 1.43 -6.23 -5.64
CA ILE A 59 1.76 -7.67 -5.61
C ILE A 59 3.01 -7.93 -4.76
N GLY A 60 4.04 -7.10 -4.89
CA GLY A 60 5.25 -7.18 -4.08
C GLY A 60 4.98 -6.95 -2.59
N VAL A 61 4.22 -5.92 -2.24
CA VAL A 61 3.80 -5.64 -0.85
C VAL A 61 3.01 -6.82 -0.27
N MET A 62 2.07 -7.40 -1.02
CA MET A 62 1.36 -8.62 -0.60
C MET A 62 2.34 -9.79 -0.33
N GLY A 63 3.38 -9.94 -1.17
CA GLY A 63 4.45 -10.91 -0.98
C GLY A 63 5.19 -10.71 0.34
N ILE A 64 5.60 -9.48 0.65
CA ILE A 64 6.28 -9.13 1.91
C ILE A 64 5.34 -9.38 3.11
N MET A 65 4.05 -9.02 2.99
CA MET A 65 3.04 -9.22 4.03
C MET A 65 2.87 -10.70 4.43
N GLN A 66 3.18 -11.66 3.55
CA GLN A 66 3.24 -13.07 3.91
C GLN A 66 4.20 -13.36 5.06
N HIS A 67 5.36 -12.70 5.05
CA HIS A 67 6.38 -12.90 6.06
C HIS A 67 5.97 -12.27 7.38
N VAL A 68 5.37 -11.08 7.32
CA VAL A 68 4.76 -10.42 8.49
C VAL A 68 3.73 -11.34 9.13
N ALA A 69 2.81 -11.87 8.32
CA ALA A 69 1.76 -12.76 8.79
C ALA A 69 2.33 -14.05 9.43
N ARG A 70 3.40 -14.62 8.87
CA ARG A 70 4.09 -15.80 9.43
C ARG A 70 4.70 -15.52 10.79
N VAL A 71 5.40 -14.40 10.95
CA VAL A 71 6.04 -14.02 12.21
C VAL A 71 5.01 -13.62 13.26
N ALA A 72 3.90 -13.01 12.85
CA ALA A 72 2.84 -12.57 13.74
C ALA A 72 1.84 -13.67 14.14
N LYS A 73 1.81 -14.80 13.41
CA LYS A 73 0.83 -15.88 13.60
C LYS A 73 0.77 -16.38 15.04
N ASP A 74 1.88 -16.90 15.56
CA ASP A 74 1.90 -17.48 16.91
C ASP A 74 1.86 -16.42 18.02
N PRO A 75 2.66 -15.32 17.96
CA PRO A 75 2.63 -14.29 19.01
C PRO A 75 1.28 -13.61 19.14
N LEU A 76 0.54 -13.49 18.04
CA LEU A 76 -0.78 -12.85 18.03
C LEU A 76 -1.96 -13.82 17.96
N ASN A 77 -1.71 -15.13 17.91
CA ASN A 77 -2.74 -16.14 17.70
C ASN A 77 -3.67 -15.79 16.52
N LEU A 78 -3.08 -15.40 15.39
CA LEU A 78 -3.82 -15.01 14.19
C LEU A 78 -4.51 -16.23 13.58
N SER A 79 -5.78 -16.06 13.21
CA SER A 79 -6.50 -17.07 12.42
C SER A 79 -6.00 -17.09 10.97
N GLU A 80 -6.29 -18.16 10.23
CA GLU A 80 -6.00 -18.20 8.79
C GLU A 80 -6.69 -17.06 8.04
N THR A 81 -7.91 -16.68 8.46
CA THR A 81 -8.63 -15.53 7.90
C THR A 81 -7.91 -14.22 8.16
N ASP A 82 -7.27 -14.04 9.33
CA ASP A 82 -6.49 -12.84 9.64
C ASP A 82 -5.21 -12.76 8.79
N ILE A 83 -4.60 -13.90 8.49
CA ILE A 83 -3.43 -13.99 7.59
C ILE A 83 -3.83 -13.62 6.16
N GLU A 84 -4.96 -14.13 5.69
CA GLU A 84 -5.52 -13.76 4.39
C GLU A 84 -5.85 -12.26 4.34
N ASP A 85 -6.51 -11.72 5.37
CA ASP A 85 -6.87 -10.30 5.45
C ASP A 85 -5.63 -9.40 5.44
N LEU A 86 -4.55 -9.77 6.16
CA LEU A 86 -3.27 -9.04 6.14
C LEU A 86 -2.68 -8.94 4.74
N ARG A 87 -2.69 -10.06 4.00
CA ARG A 87 -2.20 -10.08 2.62
C ARG A 87 -3.10 -9.27 1.69
N LEU A 88 -4.42 -9.37 1.84
CA LEU A 88 -5.39 -8.60 1.07
C LEU A 88 -5.28 -7.09 1.32
N VAL A 89 -4.98 -6.68 2.56
CA VAL A 89 -4.70 -5.27 2.86
C VAL A 89 -3.44 -4.82 2.15
N GLY A 90 -2.35 -5.58 2.22
CA GLY A 90 -1.14 -5.26 1.45
C GLY A 90 -1.38 -5.21 -0.06
N LEU A 91 -2.28 -6.05 -0.58
CA LEU A 91 -2.69 -6.03 -1.98
C LEU A 91 -3.51 -4.79 -2.33
N LEU A 92 -4.42 -4.35 -1.46
CA LEU A 92 -5.40 -3.31 -1.77
C LEU A 92 -5.04 -1.91 -1.26
N HIS A 93 -3.96 -1.74 -0.50
CA HIS A 93 -3.57 -0.45 0.09
C HIS A 93 -3.50 0.68 -0.96
N ASP A 94 -3.04 0.33 -2.16
CA ASP A 94 -2.77 1.26 -3.25
C ASP A 94 -3.93 1.38 -4.27
N ILE A 95 -5.06 0.69 -4.04
CA ILE A 95 -6.15 0.58 -5.03
C ILE A 95 -6.82 1.92 -5.34
N GLY A 96 -6.77 2.83 -4.38
CA GLY A 96 -7.35 4.17 -4.46
C GLY A 96 -6.53 5.16 -5.29
N HIS A 97 -5.33 4.81 -5.73
CA HIS A 97 -4.56 5.71 -6.59
C HIS A 97 -5.21 5.90 -7.96
N TYR A 98 -5.10 7.12 -8.46
CA TYR A 98 -5.53 7.55 -9.79
C TYR A 98 -4.37 8.27 -10.48
N PRO A 99 -4.42 8.49 -11.81
CA PRO A 99 -3.37 9.18 -12.52
C PRO A 99 -3.03 10.51 -11.83
N TYR A 100 -1.75 10.69 -11.50
CA TYR A 100 -1.24 11.89 -10.82
C TYR A 100 -1.89 12.20 -9.46
N SER A 101 -2.34 11.20 -8.72
CA SER A 101 -3.06 11.42 -7.45
C SER A 101 -2.37 12.39 -6.49
N HIS A 102 -1.06 12.23 -6.24
CA HIS A 102 -0.33 13.15 -5.36
C HIS A 102 -0.27 14.58 -5.89
N LEU A 103 -0.15 14.76 -7.22
CA LEU A 103 -0.17 16.09 -7.83
C LEU A 103 -1.56 16.72 -7.68
N MET A 104 -2.63 15.97 -7.94
CA MET A 104 -4.00 16.47 -7.84
C MET A 104 -4.37 16.80 -6.40
N GLU A 105 -3.99 15.94 -5.44
CA GLU A 105 -4.14 16.20 -4.00
C GLU A 105 -3.36 17.44 -3.53
N GLN A 106 -2.23 17.76 -4.17
CA GLN A 106 -1.45 18.97 -3.90
C GLN A 106 -2.06 20.20 -4.56
N VAL A 107 -2.55 20.10 -5.79
CA VAL A 107 -3.21 21.21 -6.51
C VAL A 107 -4.42 21.72 -5.72
N ASP A 108 -5.20 20.82 -5.13
CA ASP A 108 -6.32 21.19 -4.25
C ASP A 108 -5.92 21.94 -2.97
N ARG A 109 -4.63 21.94 -2.63
CA ARG A 109 -4.07 22.67 -1.47
C ARG A 109 -3.41 23.99 -1.87
N ILE A 110 -3.33 24.32 -3.15
CA ILE A 110 -2.76 25.58 -3.62
C ILE A 110 -3.84 26.66 -3.52
N GLU A 111 -3.69 27.59 -2.58
CA GLU A 111 -4.42 28.87 -2.60
C GLU A 111 -3.90 29.70 -3.78
N LEU A 112 -4.78 30.09 -4.70
CA LEU A 112 -4.39 30.82 -5.91
C LEU A 112 -4.02 32.27 -5.57
N THR A 113 -2.99 32.79 -6.22
CA THR A 113 -2.47 34.15 -6.02
C THR A 113 -3.53 35.25 -6.25
N GLU A 114 -4.56 34.99 -7.05
CA GLU A 114 -5.68 35.91 -7.27
C GLU A 114 -6.52 36.16 -6.00
N GLU A 115 -6.56 35.20 -5.07
CA GLU A 115 -7.19 35.36 -3.74
C GLU A 115 -6.39 36.29 -2.81
N PHE A 116 -5.09 36.47 -3.09
CA PHE A 116 -4.23 37.40 -2.35
C PHE A 116 -4.31 38.85 -2.85
N VAL A 117 -4.58 39.07 -4.15
CA VAL A 117 -4.46 40.39 -4.80
C VAL A 117 -5.74 41.23 -4.71
N ASN A 118 -6.92 40.62 -4.58
CA ASN A 118 -8.20 41.33 -4.52
C ASN A 118 -9.03 40.97 -3.27
N LYS A 119 -8.62 41.44 -2.09
CA LYS A 119 -9.45 41.35 -0.87
C LYS A 119 -10.75 42.15 -0.94
N ASP A 120 -10.84 43.14 -1.84
CA ASP A 120 -11.96 44.08 -1.93
C ASP A 120 -12.95 43.80 -3.08
N VAL A 121 -12.68 42.81 -3.93
CA VAL A 121 -13.64 42.38 -4.97
C VAL A 121 -14.19 41.03 -4.57
N LYS A 122 -15.37 41.03 -3.92
CA LYS A 122 -16.25 39.84 -3.80
C LYS A 122 -16.82 39.45 -5.17
N ALA A 123 -15.94 39.14 -6.11
CA ALA A 123 -16.24 38.24 -7.21
C ALA A 123 -15.68 36.87 -6.82
N THR A 124 -16.04 36.39 -5.61
CA THR A 124 -15.97 34.97 -5.30
C THR A 124 -16.89 34.31 -6.30
N ILE A 125 -16.31 33.83 -7.40
CA ILE A 125 -16.93 32.80 -8.20
C ILE A 125 -17.12 31.67 -7.19
N ASP A 126 -18.37 31.43 -6.80
CA ASP A 126 -18.78 30.34 -5.90
C ASP A 126 -18.68 29.01 -6.68
N LEU A 127 -17.49 28.77 -7.25
CA LEU A 127 -17.12 27.46 -7.76
C LEU A 127 -16.98 26.61 -6.51
N GLN A 128 -18.00 25.79 -6.25
CA GLN A 128 -17.82 24.58 -5.46
C GLN A 128 -16.70 23.80 -6.13
N VAL A 129 -15.47 24.00 -5.65
CA VAL A 129 -14.34 23.16 -6.05
C VAL A 129 -14.58 21.85 -5.32
N ASP A 130 -15.22 20.91 -6.02
CA ASP A 130 -15.29 19.52 -5.56
C ASP A 130 -13.85 19.04 -5.41
N ARG A 131 -13.36 19.01 -4.17
CA ARG A 131 -12.02 18.52 -3.85
C ARG A 131 -11.88 17.10 -4.38
N TYR A 132 -10.77 16.81 -5.05
CA TYR A 132 -10.44 15.45 -5.37
C TYR A 132 -10.28 14.64 -4.08
N PRO A 133 -10.87 13.44 -4.00
CA PRO A 133 -10.67 12.59 -2.85
C PRO A 133 -9.19 12.24 -2.74
N ASN A 134 -8.67 12.21 -1.52
CA ASN A 134 -7.38 11.57 -1.23
C ASN A 134 -7.45 10.12 -1.75
N HIS A 135 -6.37 9.62 -2.34
CA HIS A 135 -6.23 8.21 -2.75
C HIS A 135 -6.65 7.23 -1.65
N GLU A 136 -6.44 7.51 -0.37
CA GLU A 136 -6.95 6.67 0.72
C GLU A 136 -8.49 6.59 0.76
N GLU A 137 -9.15 7.75 0.69
CA GLU A 137 -10.62 7.85 0.69
C GLU A 137 -11.21 7.17 -0.54
N LEU A 138 -10.59 7.39 -1.71
CA LEU A 138 -10.98 6.71 -2.93
C LEU A 138 -10.80 5.19 -2.82
N GLY A 139 -9.77 4.74 -2.11
CA GLY A 139 -9.57 3.33 -1.75
C GLY A 139 -10.77 2.75 -1.01
N GLN A 140 -11.31 3.43 0.00
CA GLN A 140 -12.54 2.98 0.69
C GLN A 140 -13.71 2.88 -0.26
N ILE A 141 -13.90 3.93 -1.06
CA ILE A 141 -15.04 4.02 -1.96
C ILE A 141 -15.00 2.86 -2.94
N ILE A 142 -13.82 2.55 -3.49
CA ILE A 142 -13.62 1.41 -4.40
C ILE A 142 -13.92 0.09 -3.69
N ILE A 143 -13.31 -0.18 -2.54
CA ILE A 143 -13.48 -1.45 -1.82
C ILE A 143 -14.94 -1.64 -1.37
N ASN A 144 -15.62 -0.58 -0.95
CA ASN A 144 -16.98 -0.64 -0.40
C ASN A 144 -18.10 -0.60 -1.44
N THR A 145 -17.82 -0.12 -2.66
CA THR A 145 -18.83 0.09 -3.70
C THR A 145 -18.73 -0.89 -4.87
N GLN A 146 -17.52 -1.34 -5.24
CA GLN A 146 -17.33 -2.16 -6.44
C GLN A 146 -17.84 -3.59 -6.25
N LYS A 147 -18.86 -3.97 -7.03
CA LYS A 147 -19.60 -5.22 -6.83
C LYS A 147 -18.76 -6.47 -7.09
N ASP A 148 -17.90 -6.44 -8.11
CA ASP A 148 -16.99 -7.53 -8.46
C ASP A 148 -15.94 -7.75 -7.36
N LEU A 149 -15.33 -6.67 -6.87
CA LEU A 149 -14.38 -6.70 -5.77
C LEU A 149 -15.02 -7.17 -4.46
N ILE A 150 -16.19 -6.65 -4.10
CA ILE A 150 -16.93 -7.11 -2.91
C ILE A 150 -17.24 -8.61 -2.99
N LYS A 151 -17.63 -9.09 -4.17
CA LYS A 151 -17.89 -10.52 -4.40
C LYS A 151 -16.60 -11.33 -4.27
N ALA A 152 -15.48 -10.86 -4.84
CA ALA A 152 -14.19 -11.52 -4.74
C ALA A 152 -13.68 -11.59 -3.29
N LEU A 153 -13.91 -10.55 -2.48
CA LEU A 153 -13.57 -10.50 -1.05
C LEU A 153 -14.48 -11.36 -0.16
N GLY A 154 -15.44 -12.12 -0.73
CA GLY A 154 -16.35 -12.97 0.04
C GLY A 154 -17.51 -12.22 0.70
N GLY A 155 -17.80 -11.00 0.27
CA GLY A 155 -18.99 -10.24 0.65
C GLY A 155 -18.72 -8.92 1.36
N LYS A 156 -19.79 -8.13 1.51
CA LYS A 156 -19.71 -6.73 1.98
C LYS A 156 -19.10 -6.57 3.37
N LYS A 157 -19.35 -7.52 4.29
CA LYS A 157 -18.80 -7.46 5.66
C LYS A 157 -17.27 -7.51 5.65
N ARG A 158 -16.68 -8.41 4.85
CA ARG A 158 -15.23 -8.56 4.74
C ARG A 158 -14.60 -7.39 3.97
N ALA A 159 -15.27 -6.91 2.92
CA ALA A 159 -14.85 -5.71 2.19
C ALA A 159 -14.72 -4.48 3.10
N VAL A 160 -15.73 -4.18 3.93
CA VAL A 160 -15.69 -3.06 4.89
C VAL A 160 -14.55 -3.22 5.89
N ARG A 161 -14.35 -4.44 6.41
CA ARG A 161 -13.24 -4.74 7.33
C ARG A 161 -11.88 -4.46 6.67
N ILE A 162 -11.68 -4.91 5.43
CA ILE A 162 -10.42 -4.71 4.70
C ILE A 162 -10.22 -3.23 4.34
N ALA A 163 -11.28 -2.52 3.91
CA ALA A 163 -11.23 -1.08 3.64
C ALA A 163 -10.75 -0.31 4.88
N ASN A 164 -11.32 -0.62 6.06
CA ASN A 164 -10.94 0.03 7.31
C ASN A 164 -9.51 -0.29 7.75
N LEU A 165 -9.02 -1.49 7.46
CA LEU A 165 -7.63 -1.88 7.77
C LEU A 165 -6.62 -1.23 6.82
N SER A 166 -7.03 -0.95 5.58
CA SER A 166 -6.15 -0.44 4.52
C SER A 166 -5.83 1.06 4.65
N ILE A 167 -6.43 1.78 5.61
CA ILE A 167 -6.45 3.25 5.62
C ILE A 167 -5.99 3.83 6.95
N LEU A 168 -5.32 5.00 6.85
CA LEU A 168 -4.76 5.78 7.96
C LEU A 168 -5.81 6.61 8.73
N THR A 169 -7.04 6.76 8.23
CA THR A 169 -8.10 7.54 8.90
C THR A 169 -8.93 6.73 9.88
N GLY A 170 -8.30 6.38 10.99
CA GLY A 170 -9.00 5.94 12.18
C GLY A 170 -7.96 5.68 13.24
N ASN A 171 -8.11 6.30 14.43
CA ASN A 171 -7.45 5.81 15.62
C ASN A 171 -7.70 4.30 15.62
N PRO A 172 -6.69 3.43 15.37
CA PRO A 172 -6.93 2.01 15.49
C PRO A 172 -7.44 1.89 16.91
N SER A 173 -8.69 1.41 17.08
CA SER A 173 -9.13 1.02 18.40
C SER A 173 -7.96 0.22 18.98
N GLN A 174 -7.48 0.61 20.16
CA GLN A 174 -6.18 0.14 20.67
C GLN A 174 -6.04 -1.40 20.67
N ASP A 175 -7.15 -2.11 20.50
CA ASP A 175 -7.34 -3.54 20.40
C ASP A 175 -7.16 -4.17 19.00
N ASN A 176 -7.04 -3.41 17.90
CA ASN A 176 -6.86 -4.02 16.57
C ASN A 176 -5.39 -4.35 16.30
N ARG A 177 -4.99 -5.55 16.74
CA ARG A 177 -3.64 -6.10 16.61
C ARG A 177 -3.16 -6.19 15.15
N ILE A 178 -4.07 -6.39 14.20
CA ILE A 178 -3.77 -6.50 12.76
C ILE A 178 -3.43 -5.12 12.19
N ALA A 179 -4.19 -4.09 12.57
CA ALA A 179 -3.92 -2.71 12.14
C ALA A 179 -2.51 -2.26 12.56
N LYS A 180 -2.01 -2.67 13.75
CA LYS A 180 -0.65 -2.34 14.23
C LYS A 180 0.47 -3.00 13.42
N LEU A 181 0.19 -4.12 12.74
CA LEU A 181 1.15 -4.78 11.86
C LEU A 181 1.27 -4.06 10.51
N ILE A 182 0.14 -3.56 10.01
CA ILE A 182 0.05 -2.80 8.75
C ILE A 182 0.66 -1.41 8.95
N HIS A 183 0.25 -0.72 10.03
CA HIS A 183 0.64 0.66 10.34
C HIS A 183 1.88 0.75 11.24
N SER A 184 2.81 -0.18 11.06
CA SER A 184 4.02 -0.23 11.90
C SER A 184 5.06 0.79 11.43
N SER A 185 5.96 1.17 12.34
CA SER A 185 7.10 2.05 12.01
C SER A 185 8.09 1.48 10.99
N LEU A 186 7.92 0.20 10.63
CA LEU A 186 8.56 -0.46 9.50
C LEU A 186 7.46 -0.77 8.49
N ASP A 187 7.38 0.07 7.46
CA ASP A 187 6.33 0.00 6.46
C ASP A 187 6.72 -0.96 5.33
N MET A 188 5.86 -1.93 5.04
CA MET A 188 6.08 -2.94 3.99
C MET A 188 5.89 -2.35 2.60
N ASP A 189 5.01 -1.34 2.45
CA ASP A 189 4.89 -0.53 1.24
C ASP A 189 6.27 0.05 0.88
N ARG A 190 6.89 0.70 1.87
CA ARG A 190 8.22 1.26 1.75
C ARG A 190 9.32 0.29 1.39
N LEU A 191 9.33 -0.89 1.99
CA LEU A 191 10.33 -1.90 1.66
C LEU A 191 10.22 -2.36 0.20
N ASP A 192 9.00 -2.44 -0.36
CA ASP A 192 8.82 -2.72 -1.77
C ASP A 192 9.26 -1.53 -2.64
N TYR A 193 8.69 -0.33 -2.41
CA TYR A 193 8.93 0.78 -3.34
C TYR A 193 10.40 1.19 -3.35
N LEU A 194 11.13 1.16 -2.23
CA LEU A 194 12.56 1.54 -2.22
C LEU A 194 13.39 0.62 -3.12
N LEU A 195 13.15 -0.69 -3.05
CA LEU A 195 13.86 -1.67 -3.88
C LEU A 195 13.42 -1.58 -5.34
N ARG A 196 12.11 -1.49 -5.58
CA ARG A 196 11.52 -1.46 -6.91
C ARG A 196 11.88 -0.18 -7.66
N ASP A 197 11.80 0.96 -6.98
CA ASP A 197 12.18 2.25 -7.54
C ASP A 197 13.68 2.28 -7.81
N SER A 198 14.52 1.78 -6.90
CA SER A 198 15.97 1.67 -7.12
C SER A 198 16.29 0.84 -8.36
N HIS A 199 15.68 -0.34 -8.46
CA HIS A 199 15.87 -1.27 -9.57
C HIS A 199 15.44 -0.64 -10.91
N SER A 200 14.26 -0.01 -10.97
CA SER A 200 13.73 0.54 -12.22
C SER A 200 14.37 1.86 -12.64
N THR A 201 14.82 2.69 -11.69
CA THR A 201 15.48 3.97 -11.99
C THR A 201 16.99 3.82 -12.21
N GLY A 202 17.60 2.76 -11.68
CA GLY A 202 19.04 2.60 -11.60
C GLY A 202 19.70 3.48 -10.54
N VAL A 203 18.92 4.22 -9.75
CA VAL A 203 19.44 5.05 -8.65
C VAL A 203 19.63 4.16 -7.43
N PRO A 204 20.86 4.00 -6.91
CA PRO A 204 21.09 3.18 -5.74
C PRO A 204 20.62 3.94 -4.49
N TYR A 205 19.52 3.51 -3.88
CA TYR A 205 19.12 3.94 -2.53
C TYR A 205 19.91 3.21 -1.42
N GLY A 206 21.00 2.54 -1.80
CA GLY A 206 21.76 1.59 -1.00
C GLY A 206 21.23 0.16 -1.08
N SER A 207 22.10 -0.80 -0.75
CA SER A 207 21.74 -2.21 -0.69
C SER A 207 20.88 -2.50 0.55
N ILE A 208 19.57 -2.35 0.42
CA ILE A 208 18.63 -2.78 1.45
C ILE A 208 18.54 -4.30 1.41
N ASP A 209 19.04 -4.98 2.44
CA ASP A 209 18.87 -6.42 2.59
C ASP A 209 17.49 -6.73 3.17
N LEU A 210 16.51 -6.85 2.27
CA LEU A 210 15.12 -7.17 2.61
C LEU A 210 15.03 -8.48 3.39
N ASN A 211 15.73 -9.51 2.94
CA ASN A 211 15.69 -10.83 3.56
C ASN A 211 16.20 -10.75 5.00
N TYR A 212 17.26 -9.98 5.25
CA TYR A 212 17.76 -9.78 6.60
C TYR A 212 16.74 -9.05 7.49
N ILE A 213 16.10 -7.98 7.01
CA ILE A 213 15.06 -7.26 7.76
C ILE A 213 13.88 -8.19 8.06
N VAL A 214 13.35 -8.84 7.03
CA VAL A 214 12.17 -9.71 7.10
C VAL A 214 12.40 -10.90 8.03
N ASN A 215 13.57 -11.55 7.96
CA ASN A 215 13.92 -12.66 8.86
C ASN A 215 14.12 -12.22 10.32
N ASN A 216 14.42 -10.94 10.55
CA ASN A 216 14.58 -10.37 11.88
C ASN A 216 13.33 -9.65 12.39
N LEU A 217 12.20 -9.69 11.66
CA LEU A 217 10.92 -9.19 12.14
C LEU A 217 10.53 -9.89 13.45
N ARG A 218 10.02 -9.13 14.40
CA ARG A 218 9.51 -9.61 15.69
C ARG A 218 8.25 -8.85 16.04
N VAL A 219 7.36 -9.50 16.78
CA VAL A 219 6.16 -8.86 17.31
C VAL A 219 6.31 -8.72 18.82
N SER A 220 6.08 -7.51 19.33
CA SER A 220 6.11 -7.24 20.75
C SER A 220 4.93 -7.92 21.46
N PRO A 221 4.99 -8.13 22.79
CA PRO A 221 3.85 -8.58 23.57
C PRO A 221 2.61 -7.65 23.44
N THR A 222 2.84 -6.37 23.14
CA THR A 222 1.79 -5.36 22.90
C THR A 222 1.23 -5.36 21.47
N GLY A 223 1.73 -6.26 20.61
CA GLY A 223 1.27 -6.45 19.23
C GLY A 223 1.84 -5.46 18.22
N VAL A 224 2.99 -4.84 18.53
CA VAL A 224 3.67 -3.91 17.64
C VAL A 224 4.74 -4.68 16.84
N LEU A 225 4.76 -4.49 15.53
CA LEU A 225 5.81 -5.04 14.67
C LEU A 225 7.12 -4.25 14.86
N GLY A 226 8.22 -4.95 14.98
CA GLY A 226 9.56 -4.40 15.08
C GLY A 226 10.60 -5.37 14.53
N VAL A 227 11.87 -5.09 14.81
CA VAL A 227 12.99 -5.92 14.38
C VAL A 227 13.89 -6.27 15.57
N ASN A 228 14.62 -7.38 15.46
CA ASN A 228 15.69 -7.69 16.40
C ASN A 228 16.73 -6.56 16.43
N LYS A 229 17.36 -6.30 17.58
CA LYS A 229 18.42 -5.30 17.76
C LYS A 229 19.55 -5.43 16.72
N LYS A 230 19.86 -6.65 16.27
CA LYS A 230 20.86 -6.92 15.21
C LYS A 230 20.49 -6.34 13.85
N ALA A 231 19.20 -6.15 13.58
CA ALA A 231 18.68 -5.59 12.34
C ALA A 231 18.25 -4.12 12.47
N LEU A 232 18.47 -3.50 13.64
CA LEU A 232 18.11 -2.11 13.89
C LEU A 232 18.77 -1.16 12.89
N SER A 233 20.08 -1.30 12.65
CA SER A 233 20.79 -0.44 11.70
C SER A 233 20.27 -0.57 10.27
N ALA A 234 19.85 -1.78 9.85
CA ALA A 234 19.27 -2.01 8.53
C ALA A 234 17.86 -1.38 8.41
N ALA A 235 17.06 -1.46 9.47
CA ALA A 235 15.74 -0.82 9.52
C ALA A 235 15.82 0.72 9.66
N GLU A 236 16.83 1.26 10.34
CA GLU A 236 17.06 2.71 10.38
C GLU A 236 17.53 3.25 9.04
N TYR A 237 18.33 2.47 8.30
CA TYR A 237 18.78 2.84 6.98
C TYR A 237 17.61 3.06 6.02
N THR A 238 16.61 2.15 6.05
CA THR A 238 15.43 2.32 5.20
C THR A 238 14.68 3.60 5.54
N ARG A 239 14.57 3.97 6.83
CA ARG A 239 13.92 5.22 7.28
C ARG A 239 14.58 6.50 6.80
N LYS A 240 15.91 6.54 6.73
CA LYS A 240 16.65 7.75 6.31
C LYS A 240 16.49 8.06 4.81
N GLN A 241 16.08 7.07 4.02
CA GLN A 241 15.83 7.25 2.58
C GLN A 241 14.45 7.88 2.28
N ASP A 242 13.65 8.24 3.30
CA ASP A 242 12.41 9.03 3.13
C ASP A 242 12.83 10.48 3.20
N ILE A 243 12.92 11.09 2.04
CA ILE A 243 12.91 12.55 1.92
C ILE A 243 11.91 12.82 0.81
N ARG A 244 10.63 12.72 1.15
CA ARG A 244 9.52 13.24 0.35
C ARG A 244 8.95 14.46 1.04
#